data_AF-E7GF27-F1
#
_entry.id   AF-E7GF27-F1
#
_cell.length_a   1.000
_cell.length_b   1.000
_cell.length_c   1.000
_cell.angle_alpha   90.00
_cell.angle_beta   90.00
_cell.angle_gamma   90.00
#
_symmetry.space_group_name_H-M   'P 1'
#
loop_
_entity.id
_entity.type
_entity.pdbx_description
1 polymer ?
#
loop_
_entity_poly.entity_id
_entity_poly.type
_entity_poly.pdbx_seq_one_letter_code
_entity_poly.pdbx_strand_id
1 'polypeptide(L)'
;MNKEIKRQLILSGILLCMLVSTLFLWYDNFMFHTYVNVADYQYCFAGENDSVLIDGYEFYKNDRIQKNGKARVMALEDRFFLKGDLVRTTFVVNTSKEEYRYEQETKMKTDNEVFTLEEVETTKQLYDDDFADVMMHMTIIRNNKTVYDEDIVMKNQVMTVFNGGNKEYAIRNVYATPSWLKTGDFSCSVKDIDKKYPNITIDYMYLKDNGQVDDINDYERFAYVKGKTADILKGNDKQVAYYDEQDSLLGRTLSCVVTLTQDDSQAQPYTFMIQLQGTIKVVDSNG
;
A
#
# COMPACT_ATOMS: atom_id res chain seq x y z
N MET A 1 -9.81 37.45 34.46
CA MET A 1 -8.68 36.50 34.33
C MET A 1 -7.54 36.96 35.24
N ASN A 2 -7.13 36.11 36.18
CA ASN A 2 -6.09 36.42 37.19
C ASN A 2 -4.77 36.83 36.52
N LYS A 3 -4.07 37.84 37.08
CA LYS A 3 -2.81 38.39 36.53
C LYS A 3 -1.73 37.31 36.40
N GLU A 4 -1.78 36.32 37.28
CA GLU A 4 -0.89 35.16 37.29
C GLU A 4 -1.17 34.19 36.14
N ILE A 5 -2.45 33.92 35.84
CA ILE A 5 -2.88 33.09 34.69
C ILE A 5 -2.47 33.75 33.38
N LYS A 6 -2.58 35.09 33.25
CA LYS A 6 -2.10 35.83 32.07
C LYS A 6 -0.59 35.64 31.85
N ARG A 7 0.19 35.70 32.93
CA ARG A 7 1.66 35.56 32.86
C ARG A 7 2.08 34.14 32.50
N GLN A 8 1.40 33.13 33.05
CA GLN A 8 1.62 31.73 32.70
C GLN A 8 1.25 31.45 31.23
N LEU A 9 0.14 31.99 30.74
CA LEU A 9 -0.27 31.82 29.34
C LEU A 9 0.74 32.43 28.36
N ILE A 10 1.24 33.63 28.66
CA ILE A 10 2.28 34.29 27.84
C ILE A 10 3.57 33.48 27.85
N LEU A 11 3.99 32.98 29.02
CA LEU A 11 5.19 32.15 29.15
C LEU A 11 5.07 30.84 28.35
N SER A 12 3.92 30.16 28.46
CA SER A 12 3.63 28.95 27.68
C SER A 12 3.59 29.22 26.18
N GLY A 13 3.03 30.34 25.75
CA GLY A 13 3.04 30.75 24.34
C GLY A 13 4.47 30.99 23.82
N ILE A 14 5.31 31.66 24.60
CA ILE A 14 6.72 31.90 24.26
C ILE A 14 7.50 30.57 24.21
N LEU A 15 7.29 29.67 25.16
CA LEU A 15 7.91 28.34 25.18
C LEU A 15 7.47 27.50 23.97
N LEU A 16 6.19 27.54 23.62
CA LEU A 16 5.67 26.87 22.43
C LEU A 16 6.30 27.45 21.16
N CYS A 17 6.40 28.78 21.03
CA CYS A 17 7.07 29.40 19.89
C CYS A 17 8.55 28.99 19.80
N MET A 18 9.28 28.97 20.91
CA MET A 18 10.67 28.50 20.91
C MET A 18 10.79 27.03 20.53
N LEU A 19 9.90 26.16 21.04
CA LEU A 19 9.88 24.74 20.69
C LEU A 19 9.56 24.53 19.20
N VAL A 20 8.56 25.24 18.68
CA VAL A 20 8.20 25.17 17.25
C VAL A 20 9.33 25.72 16.38
N SER A 21 9.91 26.86 16.71
CA SER A 21 11.04 27.43 15.96
C SER A 21 12.28 26.54 15.98
N THR A 22 12.57 25.89 17.11
CA THR A 22 13.68 24.91 17.18
C THR A 22 13.39 23.69 16.33
N LEU A 23 12.16 23.16 16.31
CA LEU A 23 11.77 22.08 15.39
C LEU A 23 11.98 22.47 13.92
N PHE A 24 11.62 23.69 13.52
CA PHE A 24 11.85 24.20 12.15
C PHE A 24 13.32 24.44 11.79
N LEU A 25 14.19 24.70 12.78
CA LEU A 25 15.59 25.05 12.55
C LEU A 25 16.56 23.88 12.75
N TRP A 26 16.22 22.89 13.59
CA TRP A 26 17.06 21.72 13.86
C TRP A 26 16.78 20.53 12.94
N TYR A 27 15.56 20.42 12.41
CA TYR A 27 15.23 19.39 11.44
C TYR A 27 15.11 20.06 10.08
N ASP A 28 16.06 19.76 9.18
CA ASP A 28 16.00 20.18 7.77
C ASP A 28 14.70 19.73 7.05
N ASN A 29 13.98 18.77 7.66
CA ASN A 29 12.81 18.09 7.12
C ASN A 29 11.48 18.48 7.79
N PHE A 30 11.42 19.52 8.63
CA PHE A 30 10.17 19.91 9.29
C PHE A 30 9.27 20.76 8.37
N MET A 31 8.53 20.09 7.48
CA MET A 31 7.46 20.68 6.68
C MET A 31 6.14 19.95 6.92
N PHE A 32 5.08 20.70 7.23
CA PHE A 32 3.71 20.19 7.19
C PHE A 32 3.33 19.98 5.73
N HIS A 33 3.68 18.84 5.12
CA HIS A 33 2.90 18.43 3.97
C HIS A 33 1.52 18.11 4.53
N THR A 34 0.54 18.95 4.23
CA THR A 34 -0.86 18.74 4.59
C THR A 34 -1.24 17.34 4.15
N TYR A 35 -1.75 16.53 5.08
CA TYR A 35 -2.21 15.17 4.82
C TYR A 35 -3.10 15.19 3.58
N VAL A 36 -2.63 14.57 2.49
CA VAL A 36 -3.52 14.27 1.40
C VAL A 36 -4.38 13.14 1.95
N ASN A 37 -5.65 13.43 2.22
CA ASN A 37 -6.65 12.42 2.55
C ASN A 37 -6.82 11.52 1.33
N VAL A 38 -5.99 10.48 1.21
CA VAL A 38 -6.16 9.44 0.21
C VAL A 38 -6.46 8.15 0.95
N ALA A 39 -7.77 7.84 0.97
CA ALA A 39 -8.43 6.59 1.32
C ALA A 39 -7.71 5.70 2.35
N ASP A 40 -8.22 5.71 3.57
CA ASP A 40 -7.84 4.78 4.63
C ASP A 40 -8.06 3.34 4.17
N TYR A 41 -6.97 2.72 3.73
CA TYR A 41 -6.91 1.28 3.55
C TYR A 41 -7.19 0.61 4.90
N GLN A 42 -8.36 0.01 5.12
CA GLN A 42 -8.74 -0.39 6.48
C GLN A 42 -8.35 -1.84 6.79
N TYR A 43 -8.42 -2.76 5.81
CA TYR A 43 -8.11 -4.18 6.01
C TYR A 43 -7.42 -4.84 4.82
N CYS A 44 -6.49 -5.74 5.13
CA CYS A 44 -5.87 -6.63 4.16
C CYS A 44 -5.97 -8.07 4.63
N PHE A 45 -6.45 -8.98 3.80
CA PHE A 45 -6.53 -10.39 4.16
C PHE A 45 -5.65 -11.25 3.26
N ALA A 46 -5.09 -12.31 3.85
CA ALA A 46 -4.49 -13.41 3.12
C ALA A 46 -4.97 -14.74 3.68
N GLY A 47 -5.03 -15.74 2.80
CA GLY A 47 -5.41 -17.09 3.13
C GLY A 47 -4.66 -18.07 2.26
N GLU A 48 -4.36 -19.24 2.80
CA GLU A 48 -3.69 -20.31 2.10
C GLU A 48 -4.26 -21.65 2.55
N ASN A 49 -4.19 -22.64 1.66
CA ASN A 49 -4.31 -24.06 1.99
C ASN A 49 -3.24 -24.83 1.20
N ASP A 50 -3.36 -26.15 1.10
CA ASP A 50 -2.37 -26.98 0.41
C ASP A 50 -2.29 -26.71 -1.11
N SER A 51 -3.34 -26.13 -1.71
CA SER A 51 -3.47 -26.00 -3.16
C SER A 51 -3.36 -24.56 -3.68
N VAL A 52 -3.72 -23.55 -2.89
CA VAL A 52 -3.81 -22.17 -3.35
C VAL A 52 -3.40 -21.17 -2.28
N LEU A 53 -2.75 -20.10 -2.74
CA LEU A 53 -2.43 -18.90 -1.97
C LEU A 53 -3.27 -17.73 -2.49
N ILE A 54 -3.91 -17.01 -1.56
CA ILE A 54 -4.63 -15.77 -1.80
C ILE A 54 -3.99 -14.69 -0.93
N ASP A 55 -3.43 -13.66 -1.57
CA ASP A 55 -2.67 -12.63 -0.86
C ASP A 55 -3.09 -11.24 -1.29
N GLY A 56 -3.24 -10.34 -0.31
CA GLY A 56 -3.60 -8.95 -0.57
C GLY A 56 -5.08 -8.74 -0.90
N TYR A 57 -6.02 -9.45 -0.28
CA TYR A 57 -7.44 -9.12 -0.43
C TYR A 57 -7.75 -7.86 0.36
N GLU A 58 -8.12 -6.81 -0.35
CA GLU A 58 -8.19 -5.46 0.19
C GLU A 58 -9.64 -5.10 0.49
N PHE A 59 -9.87 -4.50 1.65
CA PHE A 59 -11.15 -3.91 1.99
C PHE A 59 -10.96 -2.43 2.36
N TYR A 60 -11.56 -1.57 1.54
CA TYR A 60 -11.41 -0.13 1.60
C TYR A 60 -12.68 0.53 2.09
N LYS A 61 -12.49 1.58 2.89
CA LYS A 61 -13.54 2.54 3.21
C LYS A 61 -13.05 3.93 2.82
N ASN A 62 -13.75 4.54 1.87
CA ASN A 62 -13.71 6.00 1.70
C ASN A 62 -15.01 6.56 2.30
N ASP A 63 -15.05 7.86 2.65
CA ASP A 63 -16.14 8.56 3.34
C ASP A 63 -17.55 8.33 2.77
N ARG A 64 -17.66 7.76 1.56
CA ARG A 64 -18.92 7.54 0.84
C ARG A 64 -19.08 6.15 0.20
N ILE A 65 -18.00 5.40 -0.02
CA ILE A 65 -18.00 4.17 -0.82
C ILE A 65 -17.03 3.17 -0.18
N GLN A 66 -17.46 1.92 -0.06
CA GLN A 66 -16.58 0.80 0.29
C GLN A 66 -16.17 0.06 -0.98
N LYS A 67 -14.95 -0.46 -1.02
CA LYS A 67 -14.46 -1.28 -2.14
C LYS A 67 -13.78 -2.53 -1.61
N ASN A 68 -13.82 -3.61 -2.38
CA ASN A 68 -13.16 -4.85 -2.03
C ASN A 68 -12.57 -5.55 -3.26
N GLY A 69 -11.54 -6.38 -3.05
CA GLY A 69 -10.93 -7.19 -4.11
C GLY A 69 -9.41 -7.09 -4.14
N LYS A 70 -8.81 -6.99 -5.34
CA LYS A 70 -7.36 -6.79 -5.57
C LYS A 70 -6.43 -7.91 -5.09
N ALA A 71 -6.95 -8.99 -4.52
CA ALA A 71 -6.14 -10.12 -4.11
C ALA A 71 -5.47 -10.80 -5.29
N ARG A 72 -4.20 -11.17 -5.12
CA ARG A 72 -3.49 -12.10 -6.01
C ARG A 72 -3.85 -13.52 -5.61
N VAL A 73 -4.15 -14.35 -6.61
CA VAL A 73 -4.43 -15.77 -6.44
C VAL A 73 -3.39 -16.58 -7.22
N MET A 74 -2.77 -17.54 -6.55
CA MET A 74 -1.71 -18.37 -7.09
C MET A 74 -1.93 -19.84 -6.69
N ALA A 75 -1.79 -20.74 -7.66
CA ALA A 75 -1.72 -22.17 -7.39
C ALA A 75 -0.39 -22.55 -6.73
N LEU A 76 -0.44 -23.36 -5.68
CA LEU A 76 0.73 -23.98 -5.03
C LEU A 76 1.06 -25.34 -5.64
N GLU A 77 0.09 -25.95 -6.31
CA GLU A 77 0.25 -27.22 -7.02
C GLU A 77 0.39 -27.03 -8.54
N ASP A 78 1.20 -27.89 -9.15
CA ASP A 78 1.30 -27.98 -10.60
C ASP A 78 -0.04 -28.42 -11.20
N ARG A 79 -0.45 -27.73 -12.27
CA ARG A 79 -1.66 -28.04 -13.03
C ARG A 79 -2.97 -27.95 -12.24
N PHE A 80 -2.98 -27.17 -11.17
CA PHE A 80 -4.18 -26.87 -10.38
C PHE A 80 -5.19 -26.09 -11.21
N PHE A 81 -4.78 -24.94 -11.76
CA PHE A 81 -5.56 -24.19 -12.74
C PHE A 81 -5.18 -24.62 -14.15
N LEU A 82 -6.17 -24.92 -14.99
CA LEU A 82 -5.95 -25.24 -16.40
C LEU A 82 -6.61 -24.19 -17.29
N LYS A 83 -6.01 -23.96 -18.45
CA LYS A 83 -6.56 -23.09 -19.48
C LYS A 83 -8.01 -23.47 -19.78
N GLY A 84 -8.89 -22.47 -19.71
CA GLY A 84 -10.32 -22.61 -19.97
C GLY A 84 -11.16 -22.92 -18.74
N ASP A 85 -10.56 -23.21 -17.59
CA ASP A 85 -11.28 -23.30 -16.32
C ASP A 85 -12.00 -21.99 -16.01
N LEU A 86 -13.18 -22.12 -15.40
CA LEU A 86 -13.89 -21.01 -14.78
C LEU A 86 -13.69 -21.12 -13.27
N VAL A 87 -12.95 -20.17 -12.71
CA VAL A 87 -12.71 -20.07 -11.27
C VAL A 87 -13.71 -19.09 -10.69
N ARG A 88 -14.51 -19.54 -9.73
CA ARG A 88 -15.41 -18.71 -8.94
C ARG A 88 -14.81 -18.49 -7.58
N THR A 89 -14.74 -17.24 -7.15
CA THR A 89 -14.25 -16.86 -5.82
C THR A 89 -15.31 -16.04 -5.13
N THR A 90 -15.70 -16.45 -3.94
CA THR A 90 -16.67 -15.76 -3.10
C THR A 90 -16.02 -15.40 -1.78
N PHE A 91 -15.74 -14.11 -1.58
CA PHE A 91 -15.30 -13.62 -0.28
C PHE A 91 -16.51 -13.53 0.64
N VAL A 92 -16.47 -14.24 1.76
CA VAL A 92 -17.55 -14.35 2.73
C VAL A 92 -17.13 -13.67 4.02
N VAL A 93 -17.97 -12.74 4.49
CA VAL A 93 -17.83 -12.10 5.81
C VAL A 93 -19.02 -12.52 6.65
N ASN A 94 -18.76 -13.29 7.70
CA ASN A 94 -19.76 -13.76 8.65
C ASN A 94 -19.83 -12.82 9.84
N THR A 95 -20.90 -12.04 9.91
CA THR A 95 -21.16 -11.17 11.06
C THR A 95 -22.13 -11.84 12.02
N SER A 96 -22.27 -11.27 13.22
CA SER A 96 -23.30 -11.70 14.17
C SER A 96 -24.74 -11.52 13.67
N LYS A 97 -24.97 -10.69 12.64
CA LYS A 97 -26.30 -10.32 12.14
C LYS A 97 -26.66 -10.99 10.82
N GLU A 98 -25.71 -11.02 9.89
CA GLU A 98 -25.90 -11.56 8.54
C GLU A 98 -24.58 -11.98 7.89
N GLU A 99 -24.69 -12.75 6.81
CA GLU A 99 -23.57 -13.17 5.96
C GLU A 99 -23.48 -12.27 4.73
N TYR A 100 -22.29 -11.75 4.43
CA TYR A 100 -22.02 -10.96 3.24
C TYR A 100 -21.15 -11.74 2.26
N ARG A 101 -21.59 -11.82 0.99
CA ARG A 101 -20.90 -12.53 -0.09
C ARG A 101 -20.50 -11.57 -1.20
N TYR A 102 -19.24 -11.66 -1.64
CA TYR A 102 -18.68 -10.90 -2.76
C TYR A 102 -18.12 -11.88 -3.79
N GLU A 103 -18.87 -12.09 -4.87
CA GLU A 103 -18.58 -13.12 -5.87
C GLU A 103 -17.86 -12.53 -7.08
N GLN A 104 -16.86 -13.25 -7.60
CA GLN A 104 -16.18 -12.95 -8.85
C GLN A 104 -15.94 -14.23 -9.64
N GLU A 105 -15.97 -14.09 -10.97
CA GLU A 105 -15.63 -15.18 -11.89
C GLU A 105 -14.40 -14.79 -12.72
N THR A 106 -13.41 -15.68 -12.75
CA THR A 106 -12.22 -15.52 -13.59
C THR A 106 -12.07 -16.71 -14.51
N LYS A 107 -11.91 -16.44 -15.81
CA LYS A 107 -11.62 -17.48 -16.80
C LYS A 107 -10.11 -17.59 -17.04
N MET A 108 -9.55 -18.76 -16.79
CA MET A 108 -8.12 -19.03 -16.96
C MET A 108 -7.73 -18.99 -18.45
N LYS A 109 -6.72 -18.19 -18.78
CA LYS A 109 -6.19 -18.05 -20.16
C LYS A 109 -5.03 -19.00 -20.42
N THR A 110 -4.26 -19.33 -19.39
CA THR A 110 -3.16 -20.30 -19.41
C THR A 110 -3.21 -21.22 -18.19
N ASP A 111 -2.50 -22.34 -18.26
CA ASP A 111 -2.33 -23.25 -17.12
C ASP A 111 -1.57 -22.53 -16.00
N ASN A 112 -2.02 -22.69 -14.75
CA ASN A 112 -1.48 -22.05 -13.55
C ASN A 112 -1.24 -20.53 -13.68
N GLU A 113 -2.10 -19.84 -14.43
CA GLU A 113 -2.09 -18.38 -14.49
C GLU A 113 -2.28 -17.78 -13.10
N VAL A 114 -1.35 -16.93 -12.68
CA VAL A 114 -1.55 -16.05 -11.51
C VAL A 114 -2.52 -14.95 -11.95
N PHE A 115 -3.61 -14.78 -11.22
CA PHE A 115 -4.61 -13.76 -11.51
C PHE A 115 -4.87 -12.86 -10.32
N THR A 116 -5.45 -11.69 -10.58
CA THR A 116 -5.80 -10.70 -9.57
C THR A 116 -7.30 -10.49 -9.59
N LEU A 117 -7.94 -10.56 -8.42
CA LEU A 117 -9.35 -10.26 -8.26
C LEU A 117 -9.61 -8.78 -8.57
N GLU A 118 -10.72 -8.52 -9.24
CA GLU A 118 -11.09 -7.16 -9.61
C GLU A 118 -11.49 -6.36 -8.37
N GLU A 119 -11.32 -5.03 -8.44
CA GLU A 119 -11.83 -4.14 -7.42
C GLU A 119 -13.30 -3.85 -7.70
N VAL A 120 -14.16 -4.10 -6.71
CA VAL A 120 -15.60 -3.93 -6.81
C VAL A 120 -16.08 -2.96 -5.73
N GLU A 121 -16.92 -2.01 -6.12
CA GLU A 121 -17.58 -1.10 -5.18
C GLU A 121 -18.74 -1.80 -4.47
N THR A 122 -18.90 -1.54 -3.18
CA THR A 122 -20.03 -2.02 -2.39
C THR A 122 -20.68 -0.87 -1.63
N THR A 123 -22.01 -0.91 -1.58
CA THR A 123 -22.84 0.02 -0.80
C THR A 123 -23.06 -0.44 0.63
N LYS A 124 -22.65 -1.68 0.94
CA LYS A 124 -22.71 -2.23 2.30
C LYS A 124 -21.64 -1.56 3.15
N GLN A 125 -21.96 -1.28 4.41
CA GLN A 125 -21.03 -0.67 5.35
C GLN A 125 -20.65 -1.70 6.41
N LEU A 126 -19.50 -2.33 6.22
CA LEU A 126 -18.88 -3.21 7.21
C LEU A 126 -17.92 -2.43 8.11
N TYR A 127 -17.80 -2.88 9.36
CA TYR A 127 -16.96 -2.33 10.42
C TYR A 127 -16.11 -3.42 11.08
N ASP A 128 -15.16 -3.02 11.92
CA ASP A 128 -14.12 -3.87 12.51
C ASP A 128 -14.62 -5.21 13.08
N ASP A 129 -15.68 -5.18 13.89
CA ASP A 129 -16.25 -6.38 14.51
C ASP A 129 -16.86 -7.37 13.50
N ASP A 130 -17.15 -6.90 12.29
CA ASP A 130 -17.72 -7.72 11.22
C ASP A 130 -16.68 -8.66 10.59
N PHE A 131 -15.38 -8.36 10.72
CA PHE A 131 -14.29 -9.13 10.09
C PHE A 131 -13.68 -10.21 10.99
N ALA A 132 -14.39 -10.65 12.02
CA ALA A 132 -13.92 -11.70 12.93
C ALA A 132 -13.89 -13.09 12.30
N ASP A 133 -14.82 -13.37 11.38
CA ASP A 133 -14.92 -14.64 10.65
C ASP A 133 -15.05 -14.37 9.15
N VAL A 134 -13.96 -14.64 8.43
CA VAL A 134 -13.79 -14.30 7.02
C VAL A 134 -13.16 -15.47 6.29
N MET A 135 -13.71 -15.81 5.13
CA MET A 135 -13.19 -16.88 4.27
C MET A 135 -13.31 -16.52 2.79
N MET A 136 -12.49 -17.17 1.97
CA MET A 136 -12.67 -17.22 0.53
C MET A 136 -13.17 -18.61 0.16
N HIS A 137 -14.40 -18.69 -0.31
CA HIS A 137 -14.91 -19.90 -0.96
C HIS A 137 -14.46 -19.91 -2.42
N MET A 138 -13.83 -21.00 -2.87
CA MET A 138 -13.34 -21.13 -4.24
C MET A 138 -13.87 -22.39 -4.91
N THR A 139 -14.46 -22.21 -6.09
CA THR A 139 -14.93 -23.30 -6.95
C THR A 139 -14.21 -23.26 -8.29
N ILE A 140 -13.67 -24.40 -8.75
CA ILE A 140 -13.11 -24.53 -10.10
C ILE A 140 -14.04 -25.39 -10.95
N ILE A 141 -14.53 -24.82 -12.05
CA ILE A 141 -15.39 -25.51 -13.01
C ILE A 141 -14.57 -25.82 -14.27
N ARG A 142 -14.39 -27.12 -14.53
CA ARG A 142 -13.67 -27.66 -15.68
C ARG A 142 -14.60 -28.54 -16.49
N ASN A 143 -14.81 -28.22 -17.77
CA ASN A 143 -15.71 -28.95 -18.66
C ASN A 143 -17.12 -29.17 -18.04
N ASN A 144 -17.69 -28.11 -17.46
CA ASN A 144 -18.98 -28.10 -16.76
C ASN A 144 -19.07 -29.03 -15.53
N LYS A 145 -17.94 -29.42 -14.94
CA LYS A 145 -17.89 -30.16 -13.68
C LYS A 145 -17.09 -29.38 -12.65
N THR A 146 -17.57 -29.35 -11.42
CA THR A 146 -16.79 -28.87 -10.28
C THR A 146 -15.67 -29.85 -10.00
N VAL A 147 -14.43 -29.38 -10.02
CA VAL A 147 -13.22 -30.18 -9.75
C VAL A 147 -12.49 -29.76 -8.48
N TYR A 148 -12.89 -28.62 -7.90
CA TYR A 148 -12.40 -28.09 -6.64
C TYR A 148 -13.52 -27.23 -6.03
N ASP A 149 -13.71 -27.34 -4.72
CA ASP A 149 -14.79 -26.70 -3.97
C ASP A 149 -14.40 -26.64 -2.48
N GLU A 150 -13.72 -25.57 -2.07
CA GLU A 150 -13.21 -25.44 -0.70
C GLU A 150 -13.31 -24.02 -0.15
N ASP A 151 -13.38 -23.94 1.18
CA ASP A 151 -13.30 -22.70 1.96
C ASP A 151 -11.87 -22.49 2.47
N ILE A 152 -11.32 -21.32 2.18
CA ILE A 152 -9.97 -20.91 2.60
C ILE A 152 -10.13 -19.83 3.66
N VAL A 153 -9.63 -20.09 4.88
CA VAL A 153 -9.71 -19.13 5.99
C VAL A 153 -8.83 -17.92 5.68
N MET A 154 -9.43 -16.73 5.75
CA MET A 154 -8.76 -15.46 5.44
C MET A 154 -8.39 -14.75 6.75
N LYS A 155 -7.10 -14.48 6.94
CA LYS A 155 -6.56 -13.80 8.12
C LYS A 155 -6.18 -12.37 7.76
N ASN A 156 -6.53 -11.44 8.65
CA ASN A 156 -6.08 -10.06 8.51
C ASN A 156 -4.54 -10.00 8.64
N GLN A 157 -3.89 -9.38 7.68
CA GLN A 157 -2.45 -9.23 7.62
C GLN A 157 -2.01 -7.98 8.37
N VAL A 158 -0.90 -8.11 9.11
CA VAL A 158 -0.21 -6.94 9.65
C VAL A 158 0.35 -6.14 8.48
N MET A 159 -0.05 -4.87 8.41
CA MET A 159 0.41 -3.94 7.40
C MET A 159 1.19 -2.80 8.05
N THR A 160 2.30 -2.41 7.45
CA THR A 160 3.08 -1.24 7.84
C THR A 160 2.89 -0.13 6.82
N VAL A 161 2.65 1.08 7.30
CA VAL A 161 2.62 2.29 6.46
C VAL A 161 3.97 2.97 6.56
N PHE A 162 4.62 3.09 5.42
CA PHE A 162 5.89 3.76 5.24
C PHE A 162 5.67 5.17 4.71
N ASN A 163 6.31 6.13 5.36
CA ASN A 163 6.33 7.52 4.95
C ASN A 163 7.76 8.06 5.01
N GLY A 164 8.09 8.98 4.12
CA GLY A 164 9.39 9.64 4.10
C GLY A 164 9.31 10.97 3.40
N GLY A 165 10.26 11.84 3.68
CA GLY A 165 10.35 13.12 2.99
C GLY A 165 11.56 13.92 3.39
N ASN A 166 11.80 14.95 2.61
CA ASN A 166 12.75 16.02 2.89
C ASN A 166 12.02 17.37 2.78
N LYS A 167 12.76 18.47 2.84
CA LYS A 167 12.21 19.83 2.75
C LYS A 167 11.27 20.07 1.57
N GLU A 168 11.52 19.45 0.42
CA GLU A 168 10.83 19.75 -0.83
C GLU A 168 9.93 18.62 -1.34
N TYR A 169 10.22 17.39 -0.95
CA TYR A 169 9.64 16.18 -1.52
C TYR A 169 9.18 15.22 -0.43
N ALA A 170 8.04 14.57 -0.62
CA ALA A 170 7.56 13.52 0.28
C ALA A 170 6.94 12.36 -0.49
N ILE A 171 7.13 11.16 0.06
CA ILE A 171 6.47 9.93 -0.33
C ILE A 171 5.65 9.45 0.86
N ARG A 172 4.35 9.25 0.64
CA ARG A 172 3.40 8.93 1.71
C ARG A 172 2.58 7.71 1.36
N ASN A 173 2.00 7.06 2.37
CA ASN A 173 1.06 5.96 2.17
C ASN A 173 1.65 4.81 1.34
N VAL A 174 2.92 4.49 1.57
CA VAL A 174 3.51 3.25 1.02
C VAL A 174 3.07 2.13 1.94
N TYR A 175 2.28 1.19 1.44
CA TYR A 175 1.78 0.09 2.26
C TYR A 175 2.60 -1.15 1.99
N ALA A 176 3.00 -1.86 3.04
CA ALA A 176 3.68 -3.13 2.89
C ALA A 176 3.15 -4.16 3.87
N THR A 177 3.12 -5.41 3.41
CA THR A 177 2.97 -6.63 4.20
C THR A 177 4.30 -7.41 4.13
N PRO A 178 4.43 -8.58 4.77
CA PRO A 178 5.60 -9.43 4.58
C PRO A 178 5.87 -9.80 3.11
N SER A 179 4.83 -9.89 2.29
CA SER A 179 4.84 -10.51 0.94
C SER A 179 4.55 -9.54 -0.21
N TRP A 180 4.21 -8.28 0.05
CA TRP A 180 4.02 -7.29 -1.03
C TRP A 180 4.18 -5.84 -0.55
N LEU A 181 4.40 -4.94 -1.50
CA LEU A 181 4.37 -3.49 -1.29
C LEU A 181 3.53 -2.79 -2.36
N LYS A 182 2.68 -1.88 -1.89
CA LYS A 182 1.94 -0.92 -2.70
C LYS A 182 2.61 0.44 -2.63
N THR A 183 2.90 0.98 -3.80
CA THR A 183 3.61 2.26 -3.96
C THR A 183 2.78 3.41 -3.42
N GLY A 184 3.46 4.43 -2.91
CA GLY A 184 2.86 5.57 -2.23
C GLY A 184 2.58 6.76 -3.14
N ASP A 185 2.03 7.80 -2.52
CA ASP A 185 1.73 9.09 -3.12
C ASP A 185 2.96 10.00 -3.05
N PHE A 186 3.42 10.47 -4.22
CA PHE A 186 4.50 11.46 -4.31
C PHE A 186 3.93 12.87 -4.27
N SER A 187 4.52 13.73 -3.44
CA SER A 187 4.17 15.14 -3.33
C SER A 187 5.41 16.02 -3.28
N CYS A 188 5.26 17.27 -3.74
CA CYS A 188 6.35 18.21 -3.89
C CYS A 188 5.87 19.64 -3.59
N SER A 189 6.69 20.45 -2.91
CA SER A 189 6.42 21.87 -2.68
C SER A 189 7.04 22.80 -3.74
N VAL A 190 7.87 22.27 -4.64
CA VAL A 190 8.49 23.04 -5.72
C VAL A 190 7.44 23.40 -6.76
N LYS A 191 7.25 24.71 -6.96
CA LYS A 191 6.30 25.24 -7.93
C LYS A 191 6.68 24.83 -9.35
N ASP A 192 5.68 24.43 -10.15
CA ASP A 192 5.83 24.07 -11.57
C ASP A 192 6.86 22.94 -11.82
N ILE A 193 7.03 22.02 -10.85
CA ILE A 193 7.99 20.91 -10.95
C ILE A 193 7.73 20.01 -12.16
N ASP A 194 6.47 19.84 -12.54
CA ASP A 194 6.01 19.07 -13.70
C ASP A 194 6.37 19.75 -15.03
N LYS A 195 6.53 21.08 -15.05
CA LYS A 195 7.04 21.80 -16.23
C LYS A 195 8.56 21.73 -16.28
N LYS A 196 9.21 21.85 -15.12
CA LYS A 196 10.69 21.77 -15.03
C LYS A 196 11.20 20.37 -15.34
N TYR A 197 10.46 19.33 -14.95
CA TYR A 197 10.75 17.93 -15.18
C TYR A 197 9.45 17.20 -15.55
N PRO A 198 9.13 17.06 -16.85
CA PRO A 198 7.89 16.44 -17.30
C PRO A 198 7.76 14.96 -16.96
N ASN A 199 8.87 14.27 -16.73
CA ASN A 199 8.87 12.83 -16.42
C ASN A 199 9.57 12.55 -15.09
N ILE A 200 9.05 11.54 -14.39
CA ILE A 200 9.56 11.06 -13.10
C ILE A 200 9.64 9.54 -13.12
N THR A 201 10.67 9.00 -12.46
CA THR A 201 10.74 7.61 -12.03
C THR A 201 10.96 7.57 -10.52
N ILE A 202 10.22 6.72 -9.82
CA ILE A 202 10.37 6.48 -8.39
C ILE A 202 10.67 4.99 -8.23
N ASP A 203 11.92 4.66 -7.94
CA ASP A 203 12.35 3.31 -7.64
C ASP A 203 12.17 3.05 -6.15
N TYR A 204 11.39 2.03 -5.79
CA TYR A 204 11.21 1.54 -4.44
C TYR A 204 12.22 0.43 -4.20
N MET A 205 13.07 0.64 -3.20
CA MET A 205 14.24 -0.19 -2.96
C MET A 205 14.26 -0.70 -1.52
N TYR A 206 14.88 -1.85 -1.32
CA TYR A 206 15.22 -2.35 0.00
C TYR A 206 16.72 -2.56 0.12
N LEU A 207 17.25 -2.40 1.33
CA LEU A 207 18.65 -2.69 1.63
C LEU A 207 18.87 -4.21 1.65
N LYS A 208 19.86 -4.69 0.89
CA LYS A 208 20.26 -6.10 0.85
C LYS A 208 20.82 -6.56 2.20
N ASP A 209 20.89 -7.86 2.40
CA ASP A 209 21.53 -8.44 3.58
C ASP A 209 23.00 -7.99 3.68
N ASN A 210 23.38 -7.47 4.86
CA ASN A 210 24.69 -6.88 5.16
C ASN A 210 25.04 -5.60 4.37
N GLY A 211 24.06 -4.97 3.73
CA GLY A 211 24.25 -3.71 3.02
C GLY A 211 24.56 -2.54 3.94
N GLN A 212 25.24 -1.53 3.40
CA GLN A 212 25.47 -0.24 4.06
C GLN A 212 24.44 0.78 3.60
N VAL A 213 23.79 1.45 4.55
CA VAL A 213 22.74 2.45 4.28
C VAL A 213 23.22 3.59 3.37
N ASP A 214 24.52 3.89 3.40
CA ASP A 214 25.11 4.99 2.63
C ASP A 214 25.59 4.58 1.22
N ASP A 215 25.55 3.28 0.86
CA ASP A 215 25.92 2.79 -0.47
C ASP A 215 24.69 2.38 -1.29
N ILE A 216 24.38 3.15 -2.33
CA ILE A 216 23.25 2.87 -3.22
C ILE A 216 23.33 1.49 -3.90
N ASN A 217 24.54 0.94 -4.10
CA ASN A 217 24.71 -0.37 -4.75
C ASN A 217 24.27 -1.54 -3.84
N ASP A 218 24.21 -1.28 -2.54
CA ASP A 218 23.73 -2.24 -1.54
C ASP A 218 22.20 -2.29 -1.46
N TYR A 219 21.52 -1.48 -2.26
CA TYR A 219 20.07 -1.55 -2.42
C TYR A 219 19.68 -2.40 -3.62
N GLU A 220 18.54 -3.06 -3.48
CA GLU A 220 17.87 -3.79 -4.55
C GLU A 220 16.54 -3.12 -4.88
N ARG A 221 16.27 -2.94 -6.17
CA ARG A 221 15.00 -2.38 -6.62
C ARG A 221 13.93 -3.46 -6.59
N PHE A 222 12.88 -3.18 -5.85
CA PHE A 222 11.72 -4.05 -5.70
C PHE A 222 10.56 -3.66 -6.63
N ALA A 223 10.24 -2.36 -6.67
CA ALA A 223 9.16 -1.83 -7.50
C ALA A 223 9.58 -0.50 -8.11
N TYR A 224 8.88 -0.04 -9.13
CA TYR A 224 9.05 1.32 -9.62
C TYR A 224 7.77 1.87 -10.21
N VAL A 225 7.64 3.19 -10.16
CA VAL A 225 6.60 3.91 -10.88
C VAL A 225 7.30 4.88 -11.82
N LYS A 226 6.95 4.82 -13.11
CA LYS A 226 7.45 5.73 -14.14
C LYS A 226 6.28 6.36 -14.88
N GLY A 227 6.34 7.67 -15.11
CA GLY A 227 5.30 8.37 -15.85
C GLY A 227 5.54 9.86 -15.95
N LYS A 228 4.50 10.58 -16.37
CA LYS A 228 4.51 12.05 -16.38
C LYS A 228 4.43 12.55 -14.94
N THR A 229 5.28 13.50 -14.58
CA THR A 229 5.29 14.11 -13.24
C THR A 229 3.93 14.67 -12.86
N ALA A 230 3.22 15.29 -13.80
CA ALA A 230 1.87 15.83 -13.57
C ALA A 230 0.83 14.76 -13.20
N ASP A 231 0.98 13.52 -13.69
CA ASP A 231 0.04 12.44 -13.40
C ASP A 231 0.38 11.76 -12.07
N ILE A 232 1.68 11.55 -11.81
CA ILE A 232 2.19 11.02 -10.55
C ILE A 232 1.81 11.91 -9.36
N LEU A 233 1.88 13.24 -9.53
CA LEU A 233 1.46 14.21 -8.49
C LEU A 233 -0.05 14.15 -8.17
N LYS A 234 -0.88 13.53 -9.01
CA LYS A 234 -2.30 13.32 -8.73
C LYS A 234 -2.56 12.09 -7.85
N GLY A 235 -1.57 11.19 -7.69
CA GLY A 235 -1.69 9.99 -6.85
C GLY A 235 -2.45 8.82 -7.48
N ASN A 236 -2.63 8.81 -8.80
CA ASN A 236 -3.43 7.78 -9.49
C ASN A 236 -2.62 6.54 -9.91
N ASP A 237 -1.29 6.63 -9.92
CA ASP A 237 -0.41 5.61 -10.50
C ASP A 237 0.14 4.65 -9.43
N LYS A 238 -0.74 4.11 -8.59
CA LYS A 238 -0.34 3.13 -7.57
C LYS A 238 -0.14 1.76 -8.20
N GLN A 239 0.99 1.13 -7.86
CA GLN A 239 1.33 -0.23 -8.28
C GLN A 239 1.50 -1.11 -7.05
N VAL A 240 1.24 -2.42 -7.23
CA VAL A 240 1.52 -3.45 -6.23
C VAL A 240 2.61 -4.34 -6.79
N ALA A 241 3.66 -4.56 -6.01
CA ALA A 241 4.72 -5.51 -6.31
C ALA A 241 4.74 -6.57 -5.20
N TYR A 242 4.94 -7.82 -5.58
CA TYR A 242 4.97 -8.96 -4.67
C TYR A 242 6.41 -9.42 -4.42
N TYR A 243 6.67 -9.80 -3.17
CA TYR A 243 7.94 -10.29 -2.64
C TYR A 243 7.77 -11.77 -2.31
N ASP A 244 8.11 -12.61 -3.29
CA ASP A 244 7.97 -14.07 -3.21
C ASP A 244 9.23 -14.75 -2.64
N GLU A 245 10.08 -14.00 -1.92
CA GLU A 245 11.26 -14.54 -1.25
C GLU A 245 10.91 -15.16 0.11
N GLN A 246 11.82 -15.95 0.67
CA GLN A 246 11.58 -16.69 1.92
C GLN A 246 11.52 -15.79 3.17
N ASP A 247 12.14 -14.61 3.12
CA ASP A 247 12.17 -13.65 4.21
C ASP A 247 11.03 -12.62 4.11
N SER A 248 10.88 -11.78 5.14
CA SER A 248 9.82 -10.77 5.18
C SER A 248 10.32 -9.41 4.70
N LEU A 249 9.58 -8.78 3.78
CA LEU A 249 9.84 -7.41 3.34
C LEU A 249 9.81 -6.41 4.51
N LEU A 250 8.98 -6.66 5.53
CA LEU A 250 8.87 -5.78 6.71
C LEU A 250 10.13 -5.78 7.59
N GLY A 251 11.03 -6.75 7.42
CA GLY A 251 12.33 -6.78 8.10
C GLY A 251 13.39 -5.91 7.41
N ARG A 252 13.11 -5.37 6.23
CA ARG A 252 14.07 -4.65 5.39
C ARG A 252 14.00 -3.14 5.61
N THR A 253 15.13 -2.45 5.45
CA THR A 253 15.15 -0.98 5.34
C THR A 253 14.68 -0.57 3.97
N LEU A 254 13.57 0.18 3.90
CA LEU A 254 12.99 0.66 2.65
C LEU A 254 13.41 2.09 2.33
N SER A 255 13.62 2.37 1.05
CA SER A 255 13.96 3.70 0.55
C SER A 255 13.42 3.89 -0.86
N CYS A 256 13.30 5.15 -1.26
CA CYS A 256 12.92 5.50 -2.62
C CYS A 256 14.01 6.34 -3.28
N VAL A 257 14.37 6.00 -4.51
CA VAL A 257 15.17 6.87 -5.37
C VAL A 257 14.24 7.53 -6.36
N VAL A 258 14.19 8.86 -6.30
CA VAL A 258 13.37 9.68 -7.19
C VAL A 258 14.27 10.29 -8.24
N THR A 259 13.92 10.08 -9.50
CA THR A 259 14.64 10.58 -10.67
C THR A 259 13.70 11.45 -11.50
N LEU A 260 13.98 12.74 -11.59
CA LEU A 260 13.25 13.74 -12.36
C LEU A 260 14.00 14.09 -13.65
N THR A 261 13.30 14.10 -14.79
CA THR A 261 13.90 14.26 -16.12
C THR A 261 13.13 15.25 -17.00
N GLN A 262 13.85 16.02 -17.83
CA GLN A 262 13.27 16.94 -18.82
C GLN A 262 12.84 16.22 -20.09
N ASP A 263 13.68 15.29 -20.55
CA ASP A 263 13.45 14.40 -21.68
C ASP A 263 14.21 13.09 -21.45
N ASP A 264 13.83 12.02 -22.16
CA ASP A 264 14.48 10.70 -22.03
C ASP A 264 15.94 10.68 -22.53
N SER A 265 16.42 11.77 -23.14
CA SER A 265 17.76 11.91 -23.73
C SER A 265 18.75 12.74 -22.89
N GLN A 266 18.31 13.29 -21.75
CA GLN A 266 19.13 14.22 -20.98
C GLN A 266 20.25 13.50 -20.23
N ALA A 267 21.46 14.06 -20.33
CA ALA A 267 22.66 13.52 -19.71
C ALA A 267 22.72 13.70 -18.17
N GLN A 268 21.89 14.55 -17.58
CA GLN A 268 21.91 14.83 -16.13
C GLN A 268 20.49 14.92 -15.54
N PRO A 269 19.89 13.77 -15.16
CA PRO A 269 18.68 13.78 -14.35
C PRO A 269 18.90 14.44 -12.98
N TYR A 270 17.82 14.93 -12.37
CA TYR A 270 17.85 15.29 -10.96
C TYR A 270 17.39 14.11 -10.11
N THR A 271 18.34 13.49 -9.41
CA THR A 271 18.12 12.28 -8.62
C THR A 271 18.39 12.52 -7.14
N PHE A 272 17.53 12.01 -6.27
CA PHE A 272 17.69 12.07 -4.82
C PHE A 272 17.03 10.86 -4.15
N MET A 273 17.44 10.57 -2.91
CA MET A 273 16.90 9.48 -2.11
C MET A 273 15.97 10.02 -1.00
N ILE A 274 14.88 9.30 -0.74
CA ILE A 274 14.02 9.48 0.42
C ILE A 274 14.04 8.18 1.22
N GLN A 275 14.54 8.24 2.45
CA GLN A 275 14.41 7.12 3.40
C GLN A 275 12.97 7.01 3.89
N LEU A 276 12.47 5.78 3.96
CA LEU A 276 11.11 5.51 4.42
C LEU A 276 11.13 5.00 5.87
N GLN A 277 10.24 5.54 6.69
CA GLN A 277 10.03 5.12 8.07
C GLN A 277 8.67 4.46 8.19
N GLY A 278 8.68 3.22 8.67
CA GLY A 278 7.48 2.39 8.82
C GLY A 278 6.86 2.53 10.19
N THR A 279 5.54 2.68 10.22
CA THR A 279 4.72 2.54 11.44
C THR A 279 3.68 1.47 11.19
N ILE A 280 3.50 0.55 12.16
CA ILE A 280 2.45 -0.47 12.09
C ILE A 280 1.11 0.24 11.97
N LYS A 281 0.31 -0.15 10.98
CA LYS A 281 -1.05 0.36 10.86
C LYS A 281 -1.91 -0.27 11.94
N VAL A 282 -2.42 0.56 12.85
CA VAL A 282 -3.50 0.15 13.75
C VAL A 282 -4.81 0.38 12.99
N VAL A 283 -5.66 -0.64 12.97
CA VAL A 283 -7.02 -0.51 12.44
C VAL A 283 -7.81 0.38 13.40
N ASP A 284 -8.43 1.44 12.89
CA ASP A 284 -9.21 2.36 13.72
C ASP A 284 -10.49 1.68 14.23
N SER A 285 -10.47 1.26 15.49
CA SER A 285 -11.57 0.59 16.21
C SER A 285 -12.77 1.50 16.53
N ASN A 286 -12.82 2.71 16.01
CA ASN A 286 -13.83 3.71 16.36
C ASN A 286 -14.73 4.02 15.17
N GLY A 287 -15.79 3.21 15.03
CA GLY A 287 -17.00 3.49 14.26
C GLY A 287 -18.22 3.54 15.19
#